data_AF-A0A5N5HP21-F1
#
_entry.id   AF-A0A5N5HP21-F1
#
_cell.length_a   1.000
_cell.length_b   1.000
_cell.length_c   1.000
_cell.angle_alpha   90.00
_cell.angle_beta   90.00
_cell.angle_gamma   90.00
#
_symmetry.space_group_name_H-M   'P 1'
#
loop_
_entity.id
_entity.type
_entity.pdbx_description
1 polymer ?
#
loop_
_entity_poly.entity_id
_entity_poly.type
_entity_poly.pdbx_seq_one_letter_code
_entity_poly.pdbx_strand_id
1 'polypeptide(L)'
;MGLTENNSPTFLSSGNPCLDFFFHDVPDTPASYMNEQLPLAWSHNALTTLKLICNLRGVRGTGKSDKEGFYKAVFWLHQNHPKTLACNATSVAQIGFFKDLPEILYRLVDGQEVRENQKAEWLQKKTISKRSSHNYECDDTDYRFLHERVSDVFAKCLNYDIANLKSSKNSPYFTLAAKWCPSLDSPYDRTTLLCESIARKVFPKELYTEYQTIEDEHYTYRVRDRLRKEVLVPLRKALFEKYLEDVEAGTSKIAAGALLPHQIIHSLEEGDLGGKVSELQWKRMVDDMLQHGKIRNCMAVCDISSSMSGTPMDVSVALGLLVFELSEEP
;
A
#
# COMPACT_ATOMS: atom_id res chain seq x y z
N MET A 1 35.37 17.91 -13.81
CA MET A 1 34.11 18.02 -14.57
C MET A 1 33.81 16.68 -15.18
N GLY A 2 32.54 16.28 -15.16
CA GLY A 2 32.01 15.08 -15.80
C GLY A 2 30.85 15.43 -16.73
N LEU A 3 30.24 14.40 -17.30
CA LEU A 3 29.04 14.50 -18.13
C LEU A 3 27.90 13.73 -17.45
N THR A 4 26.69 14.26 -17.49
CA THR A 4 25.48 13.51 -17.14
C THR A 4 25.17 12.45 -18.21
N GLU A 5 24.21 11.56 -17.96
CA GLU A 5 23.73 10.60 -18.98
C GLU A 5 23.24 11.29 -20.26
N ASN A 6 22.80 12.55 -20.16
CA ASN A 6 22.40 13.40 -21.28
C ASN A 6 23.53 14.28 -21.82
N ASN A 7 24.80 13.93 -21.56
CA ASN A 7 26.00 14.65 -21.99
C ASN A 7 26.07 16.13 -21.59
N SER A 8 25.39 16.52 -20.50
CA SER A 8 25.50 17.89 -19.97
C SER A 8 26.69 18.01 -19.01
N PRO A 9 27.46 19.11 -19.03
CA PRO A 9 28.55 19.33 -18.10
C PRO A 9 28.05 19.34 -16.65
N THR A 10 28.68 18.57 -15.78
CA THR A 10 28.38 18.56 -14.35
C THR A 10 29.65 18.47 -13.50
N PHE A 11 29.56 18.87 -12.24
CA PHE A 11 30.61 18.60 -11.26
C PHE A 11 30.51 17.14 -10.83
N LEU A 12 31.65 16.43 -10.75
CA LEU A 12 31.69 15.02 -10.35
C LEU A 12 31.44 14.82 -8.84
N SER A 13 31.67 15.87 -8.06
CA SER A 13 31.41 15.94 -6.63
C SER A 13 31.34 17.41 -6.24
N SER A 14 30.49 17.71 -5.27
CA SER A 14 30.36 19.00 -4.60
C SER A 14 31.33 19.15 -3.42
N GLY A 15 32.07 18.09 -3.06
CA GLY A 15 32.87 18.01 -1.85
C GLY A 15 32.06 17.77 -0.58
N ASN A 16 30.72 17.74 -0.67
CA ASN A 16 29.83 17.37 0.43
C ASN A 16 29.14 16.04 0.10
N PRO A 17 29.48 14.94 0.80
CA PRO A 17 28.91 13.62 0.51
C PRO A 17 27.37 13.55 0.64
N CYS A 18 26.75 14.35 1.52
CA CYS A 18 25.29 14.42 1.62
C CYS A 18 24.67 15.10 0.40
N LEU A 19 25.32 16.13 -0.13
CA LEU A 19 24.86 16.84 -1.31
C LEU A 19 25.06 16.01 -2.57
N ASP A 20 26.18 15.29 -2.64
CA ASP A 20 26.47 14.34 -3.72
C ASP A 20 25.44 13.21 -3.73
N PHE A 21 25.13 12.64 -2.55
CA PHE A 21 24.04 11.67 -2.42
C PHE A 21 22.69 12.26 -2.86
N PHE A 22 22.38 13.51 -2.50
CA PHE A 22 21.12 14.13 -2.91
C PHE A 22 21.02 14.33 -4.43
N PHE A 23 22.10 14.73 -5.12
CA PHE A 23 22.05 15.05 -6.55
C PHE A 23 22.26 13.85 -7.46
N HIS A 24 23.16 12.94 -7.09
CA HIS A 24 23.54 11.83 -7.96
C HIS A 24 22.68 10.59 -7.79
N ASP A 25 21.92 10.52 -6.70
CA ASP A 25 20.91 9.49 -6.54
C ASP A 25 19.71 9.79 -7.45
N VAL A 26 19.62 9.02 -8.53
CA VAL A 26 18.56 9.06 -9.54
C VAL A 26 17.87 7.69 -9.63
N PRO A 27 16.65 7.60 -10.20
CA PRO A 27 16.04 6.30 -10.50
C PRO A 27 17.05 5.40 -11.24
N ASP A 28 17.07 4.11 -10.88
CA ASP A 28 18.01 3.10 -11.41
C ASP A 28 19.48 3.20 -10.93
N THR A 29 19.76 4.03 -9.93
CA THR A 29 21.08 4.06 -9.29
C THR A 29 21.48 2.66 -8.78
N PRO A 30 22.69 2.16 -9.15
CA PRO A 30 23.18 0.86 -8.71
C PRO A 30 23.30 0.77 -7.18
N ALA A 31 23.01 -0.40 -6.62
CA ALA A 31 23.16 -0.63 -5.18
C ALA A 31 24.63 -0.44 -4.71
N SER A 32 25.61 -0.72 -5.59
CA SER A 32 27.03 -0.48 -5.32
C SER A 32 27.32 0.99 -5.01
N TYR A 33 26.74 1.92 -5.79
CA TYR A 33 26.91 3.35 -5.55
C TYR A 33 26.34 3.78 -4.20
N MET A 34 25.13 3.32 -3.87
CA MET A 34 24.50 3.61 -2.57
C MET A 34 25.34 3.07 -1.41
N ASN A 35 25.89 1.87 -1.55
CA ASN A 35 26.74 1.25 -0.53
C ASN A 35 28.05 2.00 -0.29
N GLU A 36 28.58 2.71 -1.29
CA GLU A 36 29.77 3.55 -1.15
C GLU A 36 29.43 4.95 -0.59
N GLN A 37 28.35 5.57 -1.06
CA GLN A 37 28.01 6.94 -0.69
C GLN A 37 27.31 7.07 0.67
N LEU A 38 26.45 6.14 1.04
CA LEU A 38 25.73 6.21 2.32
C LEU A 38 26.67 6.23 3.54
N PRO A 39 27.73 5.41 3.62
CA PRO A 39 28.73 5.52 4.69
C PRO A 39 29.42 6.88 4.74
N LEU A 40 29.80 7.43 3.59
CA LEU A 40 30.46 8.74 3.50
C LEU A 40 29.52 9.85 3.97
N ALA A 41 28.30 9.89 3.45
CA ALA A 41 27.27 10.83 3.88
C ALA A 41 26.98 10.70 5.38
N TRP A 42 26.83 9.48 5.90
CA TRP A 42 26.52 9.25 7.30
C TRP A 42 27.63 9.72 8.23
N SER A 43 28.89 9.44 7.86
CA SER A 43 30.06 9.92 8.61
C SER A 43 30.17 11.45 8.62
N HIS A 44 29.72 12.10 7.55
CA HIS A 44 29.69 13.55 7.44
C HIS A 44 28.57 14.18 8.26
N ASN A 45 27.32 13.69 8.10
CA ASN A 45 26.17 14.14 8.89
C ASN A 45 25.03 13.11 8.89
N ALA A 46 25.03 12.23 9.89
CA ALA A 46 24.03 11.18 10.08
C ALA A 46 22.56 11.66 10.04
N LEU A 47 22.25 12.81 10.66
CA LEU A 47 20.87 13.32 10.68
C LEU A 47 20.42 13.76 9.29
N THR A 48 21.28 14.45 8.55
CA THR A 48 20.99 14.85 7.17
C THR A 48 20.87 13.62 6.28
N THR A 49 21.77 12.65 6.40
CA THR A 49 21.67 11.38 5.65
C THR A 49 20.37 10.65 5.93
N LEU A 50 19.94 10.55 7.18
CA LEU A 50 18.64 9.95 7.52
C LEU A 50 17.47 10.69 6.86
N LYS A 51 17.48 12.03 6.87
CA LYS A 51 16.48 12.84 6.18
C LYS A 51 16.50 12.62 4.67
N LEU A 52 17.69 12.47 4.07
CA LEU A 52 17.85 12.19 2.66
C LEU A 52 17.32 10.80 2.27
N ILE A 53 17.55 9.78 3.11
CA ILE A 53 16.95 8.45 2.94
C ILE A 53 15.42 8.56 2.95
N CYS A 54 14.84 9.27 3.92
CA CYS A 54 13.39 9.51 3.97
C CYS A 54 12.89 10.32 2.76
N ASN A 55 13.69 11.27 2.26
CA ASN A 55 13.37 12.09 1.09
C ASN A 55 13.29 11.24 -0.20
N LEU A 56 14.01 10.12 -0.30
CA LEU A 56 13.84 9.19 -1.43
C LEU A 56 12.40 8.73 -1.54
N ARG A 57 11.78 8.40 -0.40
CA ARG A 57 10.42 7.88 -0.36
C ARG A 57 9.33 8.93 -0.51
N GLY A 58 9.62 10.19 -0.17
CA GLY A 58 8.61 11.25 -0.08
C GLY A 58 7.76 11.36 -1.35
N VAL A 59 6.47 11.04 -1.24
CA VAL A 59 5.51 10.98 -2.36
C VAL A 59 4.54 12.16 -2.43
N ARG A 60 4.46 12.96 -1.37
CA ARG A 60 3.48 14.06 -1.25
C ARG A 60 4.08 15.41 -1.60
N GLY A 61 4.89 15.46 -2.67
CA GLY A 61 5.67 16.64 -3.04
C GLY A 61 6.84 16.93 -2.09
N THR A 62 7.15 16.02 -1.16
CA THR A 62 8.19 16.17 -0.14
C THR A 62 9.49 15.43 -0.48
N GLY A 63 9.58 14.80 -1.65
CA GLY A 63 10.69 13.92 -1.98
C GLY A 63 10.72 13.45 -3.43
N LYS A 64 11.61 12.50 -3.71
CA LYS A 64 11.91 12.01 -5.07
C LYS A 64 10.95 10.93 -5.57
N SER A 65 10.12 10.37 -4.69
CA SER A 65 9.26 9.21 -5.00
C SER A 65 10.00 7.98 -5.54
N ASP A 66 11.30 7.84 -5.27
CA ASP A 66 12.09 6.66 -5.61
C ASP A 66 11.87 5.55 -4.57
N LYS A 67 10.96 4.65 -4.90
CA LYS A 67 10.58 3.52 -4.05
C LYS A 67 11.71 2.51 -3.89
N GLU A 68 12.41 2.14 -4.96
CA GLU A 68 13.40 1.07 -4.90
C GLU A 68 14.73 1.57 -4.32
N GLY A 69 15.15 2.81 -4.64
CA GLY A 69 16.27 3.46 -3.98
C GLY A 69 16.03 3.64 -2.48
N PHE A 70 14.80 3.99 -2.08
CA PHE A 70 14.43 4.03 -0.67
C PHE A 70 14.64 2.68 0.04
N TYR A 71 14.13 1.58 -0.51
CA TYR A 71 14.29 0.27 0.15
C TYR A 71 15.76 -0.12 0.23
N LYS A 72 16.55 0.04 -0.83
CA LYS A 72 18.01 -0.20 -0.82
C LYS A 72 18.70 0.60 0.30
N ALA A 73 18.39 1.89 0.43
CA ALA A 73 18.96 2.74 1.46
C ALA A 73 18.49 2.36 2.89
N VAL A 74 17.25 1.93 3.05
CA VAL A 74 16.73 1.41 4.33
C VAL A 74 17.37 0.09 4.71
N PHE A 75 17.68 -0.79 3.75
CA PHE A 75 18.43 -2.02 4.00
C PHE A 75 19.82 -1.72 4.54
N TRP A 76 20.54 -0.81 3.89
CA TRP A 76 21.82 -0.33 4.40
C TRP A 76 21.68 0.26 5.80
N LEU A 77 20.64 1.07 6.06
CA LEU A 77 20.37 1.64 7.37
C LEU A 77 20.07 0.57 8.42
N HIS A 78 19.38 -0.51 8.07
CA HIS A 78 19.11 -1.62 8.98
C HIS A 78 20.39 -2.38 9.33
N GLN A 79 21.25 -2.66 8.34
CA GLN A 79 22.51 -3.38 8.55
C GLN A 79 23.51 -2.60 9.40
N ASN A 80 23.55 -1.27 9.28
CA ASN A 80 24.56 -0.43 9.93
C ASN A 80 24.04 0.30 11.17
N HIS A 81 22.76 0.72 11.16
CA HIS A 81 22.13 1.52 12.22
C HIS A 81 20.69 1.05 12.53
N PRO A 82 20.50 -0.22 12.91
CA PRO A 82 19.17 -0.84 13.05
C PRO A 82 18.28 -0.12 14.07
N LYS A 83 18.87 0.31 15.19
CA LYS A 83 18.17 1.07 16.23
C LYS A 83 17.65 2.41 15.71
N THR A 84 18.38 3.07 14.82
CA THR A 84 17.94 4.34 14.23
C THR A 84 16.72 4.12 13.35
N LEU A 85 16.73 3.08 12.50
CA LEU A 85 15.56 2.72 11.69
C LEU A 85 14.33 2.41 12.58
N ALA A 86 14.52 1.57 13.60
CA ALA A 86 13.45 1.15 14.50
C ALA A 86 12.87 2.31 15.33
N CYS A 87 13.70 3.24 15.82
CA CYS A 87 13.25 4.42 16.54
C CYS A 87 12.50 5.42 15.64
N ASN A 88 12.79 5.44 14.33
CA ASN A 88 12.18 6.35 13.36
C ASN A 88 11.04 5.71 12.53
N ALA A 89 10.57 4.51 12.88
CA ALA A 89 9.50 3.81 12.15
C ALA A 89 8.23 4.67 11.96
N THR A 90 7.85 5.48 12.96
CA THR A 90 6.73 6.40 12.86
C THR A 90 6.97 7.48 11.79
N SER A 91 8.18 8.06 11.75
CA SER A 91 8.55 9.07 10.75
C SER A 91 8.59 8.48 9.34
N VAL A 92 9.07 7.23 9.20
CA VAL A 92 9.03 6.50 7.92
C VAL A 92 7.60 6.36 7.40
N ALA A 93 6.66 5.96 8.26
CA ALA A 93 5.25 5.82 7.88
C ALA A 93 4.57 7.16 7.54
N GLN A 94 5.00 8.26 8.17
CA GLN A 94 4.47 9.60 7.95
C GLN A 94 4.99 10.24 6.66
N ILE A 95 6.29 10.08 6.35
CA ILE A 95 6.93 10.68 5.17
C ILE A 95 6.61 9.87 3.91
N GLY A 96 6.65 8.54 4.02
CA GLY A 96 6.27 7.62 2.95
C GLY A 96 4.82 7.18 3.07
N PHE A 97 4.62 5.88 3.26
CA PHE A 97 3.34 5.27 3.58
C PHE A 97 3.45 4.27 4.72
N PHE A 98 2.36 4.06 5.43
CA PHE A 98 2.21 2.95 6.38
C PHE A 98 2.51 1.58 5.77
N LYS A 99 2.30 1.39 4.45
CA LYS A 99 2.66 0.17 3.71
C LYS A 99 4.16 -0.14 3.75
N ASP A 100 5.00 0.88 3.88
CA ASP A 100 6.45 0.70 3.81
C ASP A 100 6.96 -0.13 5.00
N LEU A 101 6.32 -0.02 6.18
CA LEU A 101 6.71 -0.78 7.37
C LEU A 101 6.58 -2.31 7.18
N PRO A 102 5.42 -2.87 6.81
CA PRO A 102 5.31 -4.31 6.54
C PRO A 102 6.13 -4.74 5.31
N GLU A 103 6.31 -3.89 4.31
CA GLU A 103 7.17 -4.21 3.16
C GLU A 103 8.65 -4.32 3.55
N ILE A 104 9.16 -3.44 4.42
CA ILE A 104 10.53 -3.52 4.94
C ILE A 104 10.74 -4.83 5.70
N LEU A 105 9.84 -5.17 6.63
CA LEU A 105 9.94 -6.42 7.38
C LEU A 105 9.86 -7.66 6.47
N TYR A 106 8.96 -7.62 5.47
CA TYR A 106 8.79 -8.71 4.52
C TYR A 106 10.05 -8.94 3.69
N ARG A 107 10.64 -7.88 3.12
CA ARG A 107 11.85 -7.98 2.31
C ARG A 107 13.10 -8.30 3.16
N LEU A 108 13.10 -8.00 4.46
CA LEU A 108 14.18 -8.42 5.37
C LEU A 108 14.20 -9.94 5.59
N VAL A 109 13.04 -10.59 5.57
CA VAL A 109 12.93 -12.05 5.74
C VAL A 109 13.06 -12.80 4.41
N ASP A 110 12.32 -12.38 3.38
CA ASP A 110 12.27 -13.09 2.08
C ASP A 110 13.34 -12.62 1.07
N GLY A 111 14.11 -11.58 1.41
CA GLY A 111 15.15 -11.01 0.57
C GLY A 111 14.77 -9.71 -0.16
N GLN A 112 15.78 -8.90 -0.47
CA GLN A 112 15.61 -7.54 -1.01
C GLN A 112 14.88 -7.51 -2.37
N GLU A 113 15.15 -8.52 -3.20
CA GLU A 113 14.63 -8.65 -4.57
C GLU A 113 13.37 -9.53 -4.65
N VAL A 114 12.75 -9.88 -3.51
CA VAL A 114 11.59 -10.78 -3.46
C VAL A 114 10.47 -10.37 -4.43
N ARG A 115 10.25 -9.07 -4.63
CA ARG A 115 9.22 -8.56 -5.56
C ARG A 115 9.59 -8.76 -7.02
N GLU A 116 10.86 -8.60 -7.36
CA GLU A 116 11.37 -8.82 -8.71
C GLU A 116 11.37 -10.31 -9.02
N ASN A 117 11.82 -11.13 -8.07
CA ASN A 117 11.78 -12.59 -8.15
C ASN A 117 10.34 -13.09 -8.31
N GLN A 118 9.39 -12.61 -7.49
CA GLN A 118 7.97 -12.96 -7.62
C GLN A 118 7.38 -12.52 -8.97
N LYS A 119 7.76 -11.35 -9.48
CA LYS A 119 7.31 -10.87 -10.79
C LYS A 119 7.89 -11.71 -11.92
N ALA A 120 9.18 -12.04 -11.87
CA ALA A 120 9.85 -12.91 -12.82
C ALA A 120 9.26 -14.32 -12.79
N GLU A 121 9.03 -14.88 -11.59
CA GLU A 121 8.34 -16.15 -11.41
C GLU A 121 6.91 -16.10 -11.92
N TRP A 122 6.16 -15.03 -11.68
CA TRP A 122 4.79 -14.89 -12.19
C TRP A 122 4.77 -14.80 -13.72
N LEU A 123 5.71 -14.06 -14.32
CA LEU A 123 5.90 -14.01 -15.77
C LEU A 123 6.31 -15.38 -16.35
N GLN A 124 7.10 -16.17 -15.60
CA GLN A 124 7.48 -17.54 -15.98
C GLN A 124 6.37 -18.57 -15.71
N LYS A 125 5.50 -18.36 -14.72
CA LYS A 125 4.39 -19.25 -14.29
C LYS A 125 3.18 -19.22 -15.23
N LYS A 126 3.36 -18.89 -16.51
CA LYS A 126 2.58 -19.48 -17.61
C LYS A 126 2.98 -20.95 -17.88
N THR A 127 3.99 -21.48 -17.19
CA THR A 127 4.35 -22.90 -17.21
C THR A 127 4.77 -23.36 -15.80
N ILE A 128 3.94 -24.20 -15.18
CA ILE A 128 4.18 -25.05 -13.99
C ILE A 128 4.33 -24.33 -12.63
N SER A 129 3.44 -24.73 -11.72
CA SER A 129 3.37 -24.34 -10.30
C SER A 129 4.38 -25.11 -9.45
N LYS A 130 5.20 -24.40 -8.67
CA LYS A 130 5.67 -24.84 -7.35
C LYS A 130 5.81 -23.61 -6.43
N ARG A 131 5.36 -23.79 -5.19
CA ARG A 131 5.57 -22.87 -4.05
C ARG A 131 6.66 -23.49 -3.16
N SER A 132 7.65 -22.70 -2.78
CA SER A 132 8.61 -23.01 -1.73
C SER A 132 8.22 -22.20 -0.48
N SER A 133 8.06 -22.90 0.64
CA SER A 133 7.93 -22.29 1.97
C SER A 133 9.33 -22.24 2.58
N HIS A 134 9.83 -21.05 2.89
CA HIS A 134 11.02 -20.89 3.72
C HIS A 134 10.56 -20.35 5.07
N ASN A 135 10.72 -21.16 6.12
CA ASN A 135 10.67 -20.68 7.50
C ASN A 135 12.09 -20.21 7.84
N TYR A 136 12.29 -18.90 7.92
CA TYR A 136 13.46 -18.33 8.59
C TYR A 136 13.03 -17.94 10.01
N GLU A 137 13.42 -18.75 10.99
CA GLU A 137 13.50 -18.26 12.37
C GLU A 137 14.70 -17.29 12.40
N CYS A 138 14.41 -16.01 12.17
CA CYS A 138 15.43 -14.97 12.20
C CYS A 138 15.78 -14.69 13.67
N ASP A 139 16.83 -15.34 14.17
CA ASP A 139 17.41 -15.14 15.51
C ASP A 139 18.13 -13.77 15.64
N ASP A 140 17.91 -12.87 14.68
CA ASP A 140 18.49 -11.55 14.60
C ASP A 140 17.80 -10.59 15.60
N THR A 141 18.58 -10.16 16.58
CA THR A 141 18.14 -9.21 17.61
C THR A 141 17.70 -7.87 17.06
N ASP A 142 18.31 -7.42 15.97
CA ASP A 142 18.02 -6.14 15.33
C ASP A 142 16.74 -6.20 14.50
N TYR A 143 16.51 -7.31 13.79
CA TYR A 143 15.22 -7.59 13.15
C TYR A 143 14.09 -7.61 14.18
N ARG A 144 14.27 -8.35 15.28
CA ARG A 144 13.26 -8.44 16.35
C ARG A 144 12.96 -7.07 16.96
N PHE A 145 13.97 -6.23 17.16
CA PHE A 145 13.77 -4.87 17.66
C PHE A 145 12.99 -4.00 16.68
N LEU A 146 13.30 -4.07 15.38
CA LEU A 146 12.54 -3.35 14.35
C LEU A 146 11.09 -3.85 14.28
N HIS A 147 10.89 -5.16 14.26
CA HIS A 147 9.57 -5.79 14.26
C HIS A 147 8.72 -5.33 15.46
N GLU A 148 9.32 -5.29 16.65
CA GLU A 148 8.68 -4.81 17.88
C GLU A 148 8.27 -3.33 17.78
N ARG A 149 9.13 -2.48 17.20
CA ARG A 149 8.81 -1.06 16.99
C ARG A 149 7.74 -0.84 15.93
N VAL A 150 7.72 -1.65 14.87
CA VAL A 150 6.67 -1.57 13.84
C VAL A 150 5.33 -1.98 14.42
N SER A 151 5.25 -3.08 15.16
CA SER A 151 4.02 -3.52 15.83
C SER A 151 3.51 -2.51 16.87
N ASP A 152 4.41 -1.84 17.60
CA ASP A 152 4.05 -0.72 18.50
C ASP A 152 3.33 0.42 17.76
N VAL A 153 3.85 0.82 16.60
CA VAL A 153 3.29 1.90 15.80
C VAL A 153 1.88 1.54 15.33
N PHE A 154 1.71 0.32 14.80
CA PHE A 154 0.39 -0.15 14.39
C PHE A 154 -0.59 -0.24 15.56
N ALA A 155 -0.19 -0.85 16.69
CA ALA A 155 -1.07 -0.99 17.86
C ALA A 155 -1.52 0.37 18.41
N LYS A 156 -0.61 1.35 18.51
CA LYS A 156 -0.94 2.72 18.94
C LYS A 156 -1.92 3.41 17.98
N CYS A 157 -1.66 3.33 16.68
CA CYS A 157 -2.54 3.94 15.67
C CYS A 157 -3.93 3.29 15.64
N LEU A 158 -4.00 1.95 15.71
CA LEU A 158 -5.28 1.23 15.72
C LEU A 158 -6.11 1.53 16.97
N ASN A 159 -5.47 1.61 18.14
CA ASN A 159 -6.14 2.00 19.38
C ASN A 159 -6.65 3.44 19.34
N TYR A 160 -5.88 4.36 18.75
CA TYR A 160 -6.33 5.73 18.51
C TYR A 160 -7.53 5.79 17.56
N ASP A 161 -7.47 5.07 16.44
CA ASP A 161 -8.51 5.06 15.42
C ASP A 161 -9.81 4.44 15.95
N ILE A 162 -9.74 3.33 16.69
CA ILE A 162 -10.94 2.69 17.24
C ILE A 162 -11.58 3.53 18.36
N ALA A 163 -10.77 4.25 19.14
CA ALA A 163 -11.28 5.22 20.12
C ALA A 163 -12.00 6.37 19.42
N ASN A 164 -11.43 6.89 18.34
CA ASN A 164 -12.06 7.94 17.53
C ASN A 164 -13.37 7.45 16.89
N LEU A 165 -13.40 6.22 16.35
CA LEU A 165 -14.60 5.61 15.78
C LEU A 165 -15.73 5.52 16.81
N LYS A 166 -15.40 5.14 18.06
CA LYS A 166 -16.37 5.05 19.16
C LYS A 166 -16.81 6.41 19.72
N SER A 167 -16.02 7.46 19.51
CA SER A 167 -16.23 8.76 20.16
C SER A 167 -17.35 9.64 19.58
N SER A 168 -18.12 9.16 18.59
CA SER A 168 -19.22 9.88 17.92
C SER A 168 -18.91 11.33 17.54
N LYS A 169 -17.63 11.66 17.27
CA LYS A 169 -17.23 12.99 16.82
C LYS A 169 -17.70 13.21 15.38
N ASN A 170 -18.12 14.44 15.07
CA ASN A 170 -18.34 14.84 13.68
C ASN A 170 -16.99 14.83 12.94
N SER A 171 -16.90 14.08 11.84
CA SER A 171 -15.69 13.89 11.02
C SER A 171 -14.46 13.39 11.80
N PRO A 172 -14.48 12.13 12.27
CA PRO A 172 -13.31 11.55 12.92
C PRO A 172 -12.11 11.46 11.96
N TYR A 173 -10.94 11.86 12.46
CA TYR A 173 -9.68 11.61 11.77
C TYR A 173 -9.21 10.19 12.08
N PHE A 174 -8.97 9.42 11.03
CA PHE A 174 -8.43 8.07 11.10
C PHE A 174 -7.05 8.04 10.45
N THR A 175 -6.13 7.33 11.07
CA THR A 175 -4.87 6.96 10.42
C THR A 175 -5.14 5.91 9.34
N LEU A 176 -4.19 5.74 8.42
CA LEU A 176 -4.24 4.67 7.43
C LEU A 176 -3.70 3.33 7.97
N ALA A 177 -3.50 3.20 9.29
CA ALA A 177 -2.94 1.98 9.89
C ALA A 177 -3.82 0.76 9.61
N ALA A 178 -5.15 0.87 9.77
CA ALA A 178 -6.06 -0.25 9.49
C ALA A 178 -6.07 -0.70 8.01
N LYS A 179 -5.82 0.24 7.08
CA LYS A 179 -5.70 -0.05 5.63
C LYS A 179 -4.46 -0.90 5.32
N TRP A 180 -3.36 -0.66 6.03
CA TRP A 180 -2.06 -1.29 5.76
C TRP A 180 -1.63 -2.34 6.77
N CYS A 181 -2.36 -2.51 7.87
CA CYS A 181 -2.19 -3.63 8.78
C CYS A 181 -2.40 -4.93 8.00
N PRO A 182 -1.47 -5.90 8.07
CA PRO A 182 -1.63 -7.18 7.39
C PRO A 182 -2.93 -7.86 7.80
N SER A 183 -3.64 -8.40 6.82
CA SER A 183 -4.74 -9.33 7.10
C SER A 183 -4.17 -10.66 7.56
N LEU A 184 -4.94 -11.37 8.38
CA LEU A 184 -4.61 -12.73 8.80
C LEU A 184 -4.31 -13.60 7.58
N ASP A 185 -3.21 -14.34 7.67
CA ASP A 185 -2.73 -15.28 6.65
C ASP A 185 -2.37 -14.65 5.30
N SER A 186 -2.28 -13.32 5.22
CA SER A 186 -1.67 -12.64 4.07
C SER A 186 -0.18 -13.02 3.95
N PRO A 187 0.44 -12.89 2.76
CA PRO A 187 1.86 -13.20 2.59
C PRO A 187 2.76 -12.44 3.59
N TYR A 188 2.43 -11.17 3.87
CA TYR A 188 3.12 -10.39 4.90
C TYR A 188 3.00 -11.03 6.28
N ASP A 189 1.79 -11.46 6.67
CA ASP A 189 1.55 -12.04 8.00
C ASP A 189 2.18 -13.42 8.15
N ARG A 190 2.12 -14.26 7.11
CA ARG A 190 2.74 -15.59 7.13
C ARG A 190 4.26 -15.53 7.29
N THR A 191 4.89 -14.53 6.69
CA THR A 191 6.34 -14.35 6.75
C THR A 191 6.80 -13.62 8.01
N THR A 192 6.05 -12.61 8.47
CA THR A 192 6.51 -11.72 9.56
C THR A 192 5.83 -11.94 10.90
N LEU A 193 4.67 -12.62 10.93
CA LEU A 193 3.80 -12.74 12.11
C LEU A 193 3.38 -11.37 12.70
N LEU A 194 3.39 -10.32 11.89
CA LEU A 194 3.11 -8.97 12.34
C LEU A 194 1.66 -8.81 12.86
N CYS A 195 0.69 -9.51 12.29
CA CYS A 195 -0.70 -9.43 12.76
C CYS A 195 -0.84 -10.02 14.17
N GLU A 196 -0.11 -11.10 14.47
CA GLU A 196 -0.05 -11.68 15.81
C GLU A 196 0.51 -10.68 16.83
N SER A 197 1.67 -10.09 16.54
CA SER A 197 2.32 -9.15 17.45
C SER A 197 1.45 -7.91 17.70
N ILE A 198 0.82 -7.36 16.65
CA ILE A 198 -0.14 -6.27 16.80
C ILE A 198 -1.33 -6.70 17.66
N ALA A 199 -1.90 -7.88 17.43
CA ALA A 199 -3.06 -8.38 18.17
C ALA A 199 -2.77 -8.53 19.67
N ARG A 200 -1.60 -9.11 20.03
CA ARG A 200 -1.16 -9.23 21.42
C ARG A 200 -0.98 -7.87 22.10
N LYS A 201 -0.54 -6.84 21.37
CA LYS A 201 -0.38 -5.47 21.90
C LYS A 201 -1.69 -4.70 22.04
N VAL A 202 -2.65 -4.95 21.16
CA VAL A 202 -3.99 -4.34 21.23
C VAL A 202 -4.83 -5.03 22.33
N PHE A 203 -4.68 -6.34 22.50
CA PHE A 203 -5.40 -7.15 23.47
C PHE A 203 -4.46 -7.92 24.42
N PRO A 204 -3.68 -7.23 25.27
CA PRO A 204 -2.67 -7.87 26.11
C PRO A 204 -3.29 -8.78 27.18
N LYS A 205 -2.68 -9.95 27.39
CA LYS A 205 -3.18 -11.02 28.27
C LYS A 205 -3.46 -10.53 29.70
N GLU A 206 -2.67 -9.58 30.17
CA GLU A 206 -2.72 -9.02 31.53
C GLU A 206 -4.00 -8.23 31.79
N LEU A 207 -4.57 -7.59 30.75
CA LEU A 207 -5.75 -6.74 30.88
C LEU A 207 -7.08 -7.49 30.77
N TYR A 208 -7.07 -8.74 30.31
CA TYR A 208 -8.28 -9.51 30.03
C TYR A 208 -8.28 -10.83 30.80
N THR A 209 -9.17 -10.93 31.79
CA THR A 209 -9.33 -12.12 32.64
C THR A 209 -9.65 -13.38 31.83
N GLU A 210 -10.37 -13.24 30.72
CA GLU A 210 -10.70 -14.32 29.79
C GLU A 210 -9.48 -14.98 29.13
N TYR A 211 -8.31 -14.34 29.14
CA TYR A 211 -7.09 -14.90 28.54
C TYR A 211 -6.13 -15.50 29.56
N GLN A 212 -6.28 -15.22 30.86
CA GLN A 212 -5.31 -15.62 31.88
C GLN A 212 -5.14 -17.13 32.01
N THR A 213 -6.23 -17.90 31.82
CA THR A 213 -6.25 -19.37 31.94
C THR A 213 -6.03 -20.09 30.61
N ILE A 214 -5.86 -19.36 29.51
CA ILE A 214 -5.75 -19.92 28.16
C ILE A 214 -4.27 -20.16 27.82
N GLU A 215 -4.02 -21.30 27.19
CA GLU A 215 -2.74 -21.65 26.57
C GLU A 215 -2.32 -20.64 25.49
N ASP A 216 -1.02 -20.42 25.33
CA ASP A 216 -0.51 -19.32 24.49
C ASP A 216 -0.93 -19.42 23.01
N GLU A 217 -1.01 -20.64 22.47
CA GLU A 217 -1.44 -20.90 21.09
C GLU A 217 -2.93 -20.53 20.90
N HIS A 218 -3.77 -20.94 21.84
CA HIS A 218 -5.19 -20.62 21.84
C HIS A 218 -5.44 -19.12 22.08
N TYR A 219 -4.63 -18.48 22.93
CA TYR A 219 -4.64 -17.04 23.15
C TYR A 219 -4.32 -16.29 21.85
N THR A 220 -3.25 -16.69 21.16
CA THR A 220 -2.81 -16.12 19.87
C THR A 220 -3.91 -16.12 18.83
N TYR A 221 -4.56 -17.28 18.64
CA TYR A 221 -5.67 -17.39 17.70
C TYR A 221 -6.82 -16.45 18.06
N ARG A 222 -7.20 -16.40 19.35
CA ARG A 222 -8.32 -15.56 19.83
C ARG A 222 -8.05 -14.08 19.64
N VAL A 223 -6.86 -13.58 20.02
CA VAL A 223 -6.54 -12.15 19.86
C VAL A 223 -6.45 -11.75 18.40
N ARG A 224 -5.94 -12.62 17.52
CA ARG A 224 -5.88 -12.40 16.08
C ARG A 224 -7.28 -12.29 15.46
N ASP A 225 -8.18 -13.22 15.79
CA ASP A 225 -9.57 -13.17 15.32
C ASP A 225 -10.30 -11.93 15.86
N ARG A 226 -10.06 -11.61 17.14
CA ARG A 226 -10.62 -10.42 17.78
C ARG A 226 -10.15 -9.11 17.15
N LEU A 227 -8.85 -8.98 16.87
CA LEU A 227 -8.28 -7.83 16.14
C LEU A 227 -8.96 -7.66 14.78
N ARG A 228 -9.18 -8.76 14.05
CA ARG A 228 -9.90 -8.70 12.77
C ARG A 228 -11.33 -8.18 12.96
N LYS A 229 -12.11 -8.81 13.85
CA LYS A 229 -13.55 -8.56 13.99
C LYS A 229 -13.87 -7.22 14.66
N GLU A 230 -13.17 -6.88 15.74
CA GLU A 230 -13.49 -5.71 16.57
C GLU A 230 -12.76 -4.44 16.14
N VAL A 231 -11.62 -4.56 15.43
CA VAL A 231 -10.78 -3.40 15.08
C VAL A 231 -10.68 -3.22 13.57
N LEU A 232 -10.13 -4.20 12.84
CA LEU A 232 -9.82 -4.03 11.42
C LEU A 232 -11.07 -3.93 10.54
N VAL A 233 -12.07 -4.79 10.75
CA VAL A 233 -13.31 -4.77 9.94
C VAL A 233 -14.07 -3.44 10.09
N PRO A 234 -14.37 -2.95 11.31
CA PRO A 234 -15.06 -1.67 11.48
C PRO A 234 -14.26 -0.49 10.94
N LEU A 235 -12.95 -0.43 11.23
CA LEU A 235 -12.11 0.67 10.77
C LEU A 235 -11.94 0.69 9.26
N ARG A 236 -11.77 -0.46 8.61
CA ARG A 236 -11.68 -0.54 7.14
C ARG A 236 -13.00 -0.12 6.49
N LYS A 237 -14.14 -0.47 7.08
CA LYS A 237 -15.45 -0.01 6.62
C LYS A 237 -15.55 1.52 6.70
N ALA A 238 -15.26 2.10 7.86
CA ALA A 238 -15.31 3.56 8.04
C ALA A 238 -14.32 4.32 7.13
N LEU A 239 -13.12 3.79 6.94
CA LEU A 239 -12.14 4.34 6.00
C LEU A 239 -12.63 4.28 4.55
N PHE A 240 -13.34 3.21 4.18
CA PHE A 240 -13.88 3.04 2.84
C PHE A 240 -15.06 3.98 2.59
N GLU A 241 -15.98 4.12 3.54
CA GLU A 241 -17.10 5.08 3.46
C GLU A 241 -16.58 6.51 3.28
N LYS A 242 -15.60 6.92 4.09
CA LYS A 242 -14.94 8.23 3.95
C LYS A 242 -14.29 8.42 2.57
N TYR A 243 -13.64 7.37 2.05
CA TYR A 243 -13.08 7.42 0.70
C TYR A 243 -14.16 7.65 -0.36
N LEU A 244 -15.34 7.03 -0.23
CA LEU A 244 -16.45 7.26 -1.16
C LEU A 244 -16.98 8.70 -1.06
N GLU A 245 -17.10 9.26 0.15
CA GLU A 245 -17.45 10.67 0.36
C GLU A 245 -16.42 11.61 -0.30
N ASP A 246 -15.13 11.32 -0.14
CA ASP A 246 -14.04 12.10 -0.74
C ASP A 246 -14.08 12.04 -2.29
N VAL A 247 -14.48 10.89 -2.87
CA VAL A 247 -14.67 10.71 -4.32
C VAL A 247 -15.90 11.50 -4.80
N GLU A 248 -17.02 11.45 -4.07
CA GLU A 248 -18.22 12.24 -4.37
C GLU A 248 -17.94 13.75 -4.32
N ALA A 249 -17.14 14.19 -3.35
CA ALA A 249 -16.70 15.57 -3.22
C ALA A 249 -15.65 15.98 -4.27
N GLY A 250 -15.16 15.04 -5.10
CA GLY A 250 -14.16 15.28 -6.14
C GLY A 250 -12.73 15.49 -5.62
N THR A 251 -12.48 15.23 -4.33
CA THR A 251 -11.14 15.35 -3.72
C THR A 251 -10.28 14.10 -3.95
N SER A 252 -10.93 12.96 -4.19
CA SER A 252 -10.28 11.69 -4.52
C SER A 252 -10.74 11.18 -5.88
N LYS A 253 -9.90 10.37 -6.53
CA LYS A 253 -10.24 9.71 -7.80
C LYS A 253 -10.48 8.22 -7.56
N ILE A 254 -11.50 7.68 -8.24
CA ILE A 254 -11.71 6.24 -8.38
C ILE A 254 -11.19 5.79 -9.75
N ALA A 255 -10.53 4.63 -9.77
CA ALA A 255 -10.07 4.05 -11.03
C ALA A 255 -11.24 3.31 -11.69
N ALA A 256 -11.65 3.78 -12.87
CA ALA A 256 -12.67 3.12 -13.69
C ALA A 256 -12.06 2.27 -14.83
N GLY A 257 -10.82 2.57 -15.25
CA GLY A 257 -10.21 1.94 -16.44
C GLY A 257 -9.82 0.46 -16.31
N ALA A 258 -9.99 -0.15 -15.14
CA ALA A 258 -9.71 -1.58 -14.95
C ALA A 258 -10.93 -2.48 -15.17
N LEU A 259 -12.14 -1.90 -15.19
CA LEU A 259 -13.41 -2.62 -15.33
C LEU A 259 -14.09 -2.26 -16.64
N LEU A 260 -14.73 -3.24 -17.24
CA LEU A 260 -15.58 -3.06 -18.42
C LEU A 260 -16.99 -2.63 -18.00
N PRO A 261 -17.76 -1.94 -18.87
CA PRO A 261 -19.10 -1.44 -18.55
C PRO A 261 -20.03 -2.51 -17.92
N HIS A 262 -20.08 -3.70 -18.51
CA HIS A 262 -20.91 -4.80 -18.02
C HIS A 262 -20.45 -5.35 -16.66
N GLN A 263 -19.16 -5.22 -16.32
CA GLN A 263 -18.65 -5.63 -15.01
C GLN A 263 -19.07 -4.65 -13.91
N ILE A 264 -19.19 -3.35 -14.26
CA ILE A 264 -19.69 -2.30 -13.35
C ILE A 264 -21.19 -2.47 -13.12
N ILE A 265 -21.96 -2.80 -14.16
CA ILE A 265 -23.39 -3.06 -14.01
C ILE A 265 -23.62 -4.34 -13.20
N HIS A 266 -22.83 -5.39 -13.43
CA HIS A 266 -22.95 -6.63 -12.68
C HIS A 266 -22.68 -6.44 -11.17
N SER A 267 -21.80 -5.51 -10.79
CA SER A 267 -21.54 -5.21 -9.37
C SER A 267 -22.66 -4.42 -8.66
N LEU A 268 -23.71 -3.99 -9.38
CA LEU A 268 -24.89 -3.39 -8.77
C LEU A 268 -25.68 -4.39 -7.90
N GLU A 269 -25.53 -5.69 -8.16
CA GLU A 269 -26.21 -6.73 -7.38
C GLU A 269 -25.57 -6.95 -5.98
N GLU A 270 -24.41 -6.34 -5.70
CA GLU A 270 -23.63 -6.56 -4.47
C GLU A 270 -24.05 -5.69 -3.25
N GLY A 271 -25.32 -5.26 -3.21
CA GLY A 271 -25.90 -4.48 -2.10
C GLY A 271 -25.53 -2.98 -2.09
N ASP A 272 -26.01 -2.24 -1.09
CA ASP A 272 -25.99 -0.75 -1.07
C ASP A 272 -24.60 -0.12 -1.29
N LEU A 273 -23.55 -0.70 -0.68
CA LEU A 273 -22.16 -0.22 -0.86
C LEU A 273 -21.62 -0.53 -2.26
N GLY A 274 -21.95 -1.71 -2.82
CA GLY A 274 -21.57 -2.11 -4.17
C GLY A 274 -22.24 -1.23 -5.23
N GLY A 275 -23.51 -0.89 -5.02
CA GLY A 275 -24.25 0.05 -5.85
C GLY A 275 -23.58 1.43 -5.90
N LYS A 276 -23.24 2.00 -4.75
CA LYS A 276 -22.56 3.31 -4.66
C LYS A 276 -21.21 3.34 -5.38
N VAL A 277 -20.41 2.28 -5.22
CA VAL A 277 -19.12 2.15 -5.91
C VAL A 277 -19.30 2.07 -7.42
N SER A 278 -20.26 1.25 -7.87
CA SER A 278 -20.54 1.03 -9.29
C SER A 278 -20.99 2.33 -9.97
N GLU A 279 -21.86 3.11 -9.32
CA GLU A 279 -22.31 4.41 -9.82
C GLU A 279 -21.14 5.40 -9.99
N LEU A 280 -20.26 5.49 -8.98
CA LEU A 280 -19.07 6.36 -9.06
C LEU A 280 -18.09 5.90 -10.13
N GLN A 281 -17.94 4.59 -10.35
CA GLN A 281 -17.10 4.04 -11.42
C GLN A 281 -17.69 4.29 -12.80
N TRP A 282 -19.00 4.11 -12.96
CA TRP A 282 -19.74 4.38 -14.20
C TRP A 282 -19.61 5.85 -14.60
N LYS A 283 -19.97 6.76 -13.69
CA LYS A 283 -19.85 8.21 -13.90
C LYS A 283 -18.43 8.59 -14.31
N ARG A 284 -17.42 8.05 -13.63
CA ARG A 284 -16.01 8.32 -13.95
C ARG A 284 -15.63 7.84 -15.35
N MET A 285 -16.10 6.66 -15.77
CA MET A 285 -15.87 6.11 -17.11
C MET A 285 -16.47 7.01 -18.18
N VAL A 286 -17.71 7.43 -17.98
CA VAL A 286 -18.43 8.32 -18.89
C VAL A 286 -17.71 9.67 -18.98
N ASP A 287 -17.35 10.27 -17.84
CA ASP A 287 -16.59 11.53 -17.81
C ASP A 287 -15.24 11.43 -18.56
N ASP A 288 -14.52 10.31 -18.42
CA ASP A 288 -13.26 10.07 -19.15
C ASP A 288 -13.47 9.96 -20.66
N MET A 289 -14.55 9.32 -21.09
CA MET A 289 -14.89 9.22 -22.51
C MET A 289 -15.39 10.55 -23.08
N LEU A 290 -16.19 11.30 -22.32
CA LEU A 290 -16.67 12.63 -22.71
C LEU A 290 -15.53 13.65 -22.91
N GLN A 291 -14.40 13.50 -22.22
CA GLN A 291 -13.19 14.31 -22.46
C GLN A 291 -12.64 14.14 -23.88
N HIS A 292 -12.91 13.01 -24.54
CA HIS A 292 -12.49 12.73 -25.91
C HIS A 292 -13.54 13.18 -26.95
N GLY A 293 -14.68 13.71 -26.50
CA GLY A 293 -15.77 14.19 -27.35
C GLY A 293 -17.03 13.33 -27.24
N LYS A 294 -18.16 13.91 -27.66
CA LYS A 294 -19.44 13.22 -27.75
C LYS A 294 -19.61 12.50 -29.08
N ILE A 295 -20.40 11.43 -29.07
CA ILE A 295 -20.78 10.71 -30.29
C ILE A 295 -21.96 11.46 -30.94
N ARG A 296 -21.86 11.72 -32.24
CA ARG A 296 -22.91 12.37 -33.04
C ARG A 296 -23.60 11.37 -33.94
N ASN A 297 -24.89 11.57 -34.18
CA ASN A 297 -25.69 10.76 -35.12
C ASN A 297 -25.59 9.25 -34.86
N CYS A 298 -25.63 8.84 -33.60
CA CYS A 298 -25.53 7.44 -33.20
C CYS A 298 -26.83 6.96 -32.56
N MET A 299 -27.19 5.71 -32.86
CA MET A 299 -28.32 5.02 -32.24
C MET A 299 -27.82 3.66 -31.76
N ALA A 300 -27.96 3.40 -30.46
CA ALA A 300 -27.68 2.10 -29.89
C ALA A 300 -28.89 1.18 -30.06
N VAL A 301 -28.70 0.03 -30.69
CA VAL A 301 -29.71 -1.03 -30.78
C VAL A 301 -29.15 -2.25 -30.05
N CYS A 302 -29.80 -2.63 -28.96
CA CYS A 302 -29.35 -3.72 -28.08
C CYS A 302 -30.18 -4.97 -28.34
N ASP A 303 -29.51 -6.11 -28.59
CA ASP A 303 -30.18 -7.39 -28.71
C ASP A 303 -30.34 -8.03 -27.33
N ILE A 304 -31.59 -8.22 -26.92
CA ILE A 304 -31.99 -8.87 -25.65
C ILE A 304 -32.78 -10.16 -25.92
N SER A 305 -32.60 -10.77 -27.09
CA SER A 305 -33.21 -12.05 -27.44
C SER A 305 -32.87 -13.16 -26.44
N SER A 306 -33.67 -14.23 -26.42
CA SER A 306 -33.46 -15.36 -25.50
C SER A 306 -32.11 -16.07 -25.68
N SER A 307 -31.47 -15.94 -26.84
CA SER A 307 -30.11 -16.43 -27.11
C SER A 307 -29.02 -15.60 -26.42
N MET A 308 -29.31 -14.38 -25.99
CA MET A 308 -28.37 -13.45 -25.37
C MET A 308 -28.29 -13.63 -23.85
N SER A 309 -28.48 -14.83 -23.31
CA SER A 309 -28.50 -15.06 -21.85
C SER A 309 -27.12 -14.90 -21.19
N GLY A 310 -27.07 -14.32 -19.99
CA GLY A 310 -25.84 -14.16 -19.22
C GLY A 310 -24.99 -12.98 -19.70
N THR A 311 -23.66 -13.13 -19.68
CA THR A 311 -22.71 -12.07 -20.04
C THR A 311 -22.98 -11.37 -21.40
N PRO A 312 -23.40 -12.07 -22.47
CA PRO A 312 -23.77 -11.39 -23.73
C PRO A 312 -24.88 -10.34 -23.56
N MET A 313 -25.89 -10.61 -22.71
CA MET A 313 -26.94 -9.64 -22.38
C MET A 313 -26.34 -8.42 -21.69
N ASP A 314 -25.55 -8.68 -20.64
CA ASP A 314 -24.99 -7.63 -19.79
C ASP A 314 -24.08 -6.71 -20.61
N VAL A 315 -23.29 -7.28 -21.53
CA VAL A 315 -22.48 -6.53 -22.48
C VAL A 315 -23.34 -5.69 -23.42
N SER A 316 -24.39 -6.27 -24.00
CA SER A 316 -25.24 -5.52 -24.93
C SER A 316 -25.96 -4.37 -24.24
N VAL A 317 -26.50 -4.59 -23.04
CA VAL A 317 -27.20 -3.57 -22.25
C VAL A 317 -26.22 -2.49 -21.80
N ALA A 318 -25.07 -2.87 -21.25
CA ALA A 318 -24.09 -1.92 -20.76
C ALA A 318 -23.53 -1.01 -21.86
N LEU A 319 -23.20 -1.56 -23.04
CA LEU A 319 -22.74 -0.74 -24.15
C LEU A 319 -23.85 0.15 -24.70
N GLY A 320 -25.11 -0.31 -24.68
CA GLY A 320 -26.26 0.51 -25.05
C GLY A 320 -26.42 1.75 -24.17
N LEU A 321 -26.38 1.55 -22.85
CA LEU A 321 -26.44 2.64 -21.86
C LEU A 321 -25.27 3.60 -22.01
N LEU A 322 -24.06 3.06 -22.20
CA LEU A 322 -22.86 3.89 -22.39
C LEU A 322 -22.97 4.76 -23.64
N VAL A 323 -23.40 4.20 -24.78
CA VAL A 323 -23.58 4.97 -26.02
C VAL A 323 -24.67 6.04 -25.84
N PHE A 324 -25.75 5.73 -25.12
CA PHE A 324 -26.80 6.70 -24.81
C PHE A 324 -26.24 7.91 -24.04
N GLU A 325 -25.44 7.69 -23.00
CA GLU A 325 -24.85 8.79 -22.21
C GLU A 325 -23.78 9.59 -22.96
N LEU A 326 -23.09 8.97 -23.93
CA LEU A 326 -22.08 9.62 -24.75
C LEU A 326 -22.64 10.35 -25.97
N SER A 327 -23.91 10.16 -26.30
CA SER A 327 -24.52 10.74 -27.50
C SER A 327 -24.95 12.20 -27.27
N GLU A 328 -24.85 13.04 -28.30
CA GLU A 328 -25.54 14.34 -28.32
C GLU A 328 -27.05 14.15 -28.51
N GLU A 329 -27.86 15.06 -27.92
CA GLU A 329 -29.29 15.10 -28.23
C GLU A 329 -29.50 15.35 -29.73
N PRO A 330 -30.51 14.69 -30.35
CA PRO A 330 -30.73 14.70 -31.80
C PRO A 330 -31.08 16.07 -32.39
#